data_AF-A0A1M3BJ36-F1
#
_entry.id   AF-A0A1M3BJ36-F1
#
_cell.length_a   1.000
_cell.length_b   1.000
_cell.length_c   1.000
_cell.angle_alpha   90.00
_cell.angle_beta   90.00
_cell.angle_gamma   90.00
#
_symmetry.space_group_name_H-M   'P 1'
#
loop_
_entity.id
_entity.type
_entity.pdbx_description
1 polymer ?
#
loop_
_entity_poly.entity_id
_entity_poly.type
_entity_poly.pdbx_seq_one_letter_code
_entity_poly.pdbx_strand_id
1 'polypeptide(L)'
;MQELSRSRPRRGRTVLLALAGLLAAVALTVAARPAGAATPTTCPGFKVLHNDRIGAAVFPAGSYTVTIQDTSLNCKSSAELFARFLEDWDGNLPKPWTVVNEGTGKSSFVRAITGGTIPGFSVELTQKSSGEGGTNPDLGKLCPGTFTVNSTTVVGPLRFTKGSFLIYLPAGSGITCNRASVLFTRFLGAGGTLPRPWKLLNQTATFYKPENPKRSAFRIESPNGAGRR
;
A
#
# COMPACT_ATOMS: atom_id res chain seq x y z
N MET A 1 22.79 -34.21 77.41
CA MET A 1 22.70 -33.54 76.10
C MET A 1 23.05 -32.08 76.34
N GLN A 2 24.33 -31.71 76.21
CA GLN A 2 24.96 -31.17 74.98
C GLN A 2 24.32 -29.84 74.55
N GLU A 3 24.99 -28.72 74.31
CA GLU A 3 26.38 -28.24 74.47
C GLU A 3 26.28 -26.70 74.33
N LEU A 4 26.97 -25.92 75.17
CA LEU A 4 27.30 -24.52 74.85
C LEU A 4 28.82 -24.39 74.95
N SER A 5 29.46 -24.66 73.81
CA SER A 5 30.91 -24.65 73.64
C SER A 5 31.43 -23.23 73.42
N ARG A 6 32.16 -22.76 74.44
CA ARG A 6 33.45 -22.03 74.42
C ARG A 6 33.65 -20.76 73.59
N SER A 7 33.94 -19.70 74.37
CA SER A 7 35.19 -18.92 74.39
C SER A 7 35.67 -18.17 73.14
N ARG A 8 35.51 -16.84 73.19
CA ARG A 8 36.50 -15.82 72.77
C ARG A 8 37.77 -15.89 73.66
N PRO A 9 38.80 -15.04 73.48
CA PRO A 9 39.53 -14.56 72.30
C PRO A 9 41.06 -14.75 72.49
N ARG A 10 41.93 -14.41 71.52
CA ARG A 10 43.22 -13.76 71.83
C ARG A 10 43.89 -13.10 70.61
N ARG A 11 44.53 -11.98 70.95
CA ARG A 11 45.15 -10.95 70.12
C ARG A 11 46.45 -11.44 69.49
N GLY A 12 46.69 -11.08 68.23
CA GLY A 12 48.03 -10.96 67.63
C GLY A 12 48.19 -9.55 67.04
N ARG A 13 49.13 -8.77 67.57
CA ARG A 13 49.54 -7.44 67.09
C ARG A 13 50.62 -7.61 66.02
N THR A 14 50.60 -6.81 64.95
CA THR A 14 51.76 -6.29 64.18
C THR A 14 51.20 -5.38 63.07
N VAL A 15 51.21 -4.05 63.24
CA VAL A 15 52.24 -3.05 62.87
C VAL A 15 52.25 -2.71 61.36
N LEU A 16 51.64 -1.56 61.07
CA LEU A 16 51.99 -0.46 60.15
C LEU A 16 52.56 -0.76 58.75
N LEU A 17 51.84 -0.28 57.72
CA LEU A 17 52.40 0.54 56.63
C LEU A 17 51.27 1.38 56.00
N ALA A 18 51.43 2.70 56.06
CA ALA A 18 50.57 3.69 55.45
C ALA A 18 50.80 3.74 53.93
N LEU A 19 49.75 3.92 53.13
CA LEU A 19 49.83 4.65 51.87
C LEU A 19 48.44 5.14 51.44
N ALA A 20 48.36 6.46 51.31
CA ALA A 20 47.24 7.19 50.77
C ALA A 20 46.97 6.77 49.32
N GLY A 21 45.70 6.58 48.98
CA GLY A 21 45.24 6.27 47.64
C GLY A 21 43.81 6.71 47.44
N LEU A 22 43.58 8.03 47.50
CA LEU A 22 42.29 8.63 47.14
C LEU A 22 42.19 8.64 45.61
N LEU A 23 41.83 7.51 45.01
CA LEU A 23 41.47 7.43 43.59
C LEU A 23 40.03 7.88 43.45
N ALA A 24 39.85 9.15 43.12
CA ALA A 24 38.59 9.70 42.64
C ALA A 24 38.19 8.97 41.35
N ALA A 25 37.18 8.10 41.43
CA ALA A 25 36.54 7.52 40.27
C ALA A 25 35.74 8.62 39.55
N VAL A 26 36.36 9.29 38.58
CA VAL A 26 35.64 10.14 37.63
C VAL A 26 34.89 9.20 36.70
N ALA A 27 33.63 8.91 37.04
CA ALA A 27 32.70 8.27 36.15
C ALA A 27 32.44 9.22 34.97
N LEU A 28 33.09 8.98 33.83
CA LEU A 28 32.69 9.55 32.55
C LEU A 28 31.33 8.95 32.20
N THR A 29 30.26 9.61 32.63
CA THR A 29 28.93 9.42 32.08
C THR A 29 28.96 9.99 30.66
N VAL A 30 29.35 9.17 29.69
CA VAL A 30 29.02 9.42 28.29
C VAL A 30 27.50 9.40 28.21
N ALA A 31 26.89 10.59 28.31
CA ALA A 31 25.50 10.77 27.95
C ALA A 31 25.39 10.42 26.47
N ALA A 32 25.00 9.16 26.18
CA ALA A 32 24.55 8.76 24.87
C ALA A 32 23.42 9.72 24.48
N ARG A 33 23.73 10.69 23.63
CA ARG A 33 22.69 11.53 23.01
C ARG A 33 21.74 10.55 22.34
N PRO A 34 20.44 10.55 22.68
CA PRO A 34 19.49 9.77 21.90
C PRO A 34 19.65 10.21 20.45
N ALA A 35 19.85 9.25 19.54
CA ALA A 35 19.82 9.51 18.12
C ALA A 35 18.52 10.29 17.85
N GLY A 36 18.65 11.55 17.41
CA GLY A 36 17.50 12.40 17.18
C GLY A 36 16.55 11.66 16.25
N ALA A 37 15.35 11.32 16.74
CA ALA A 37 14.34 10.70 15.91
C ALA A 37 14.09 11.65 14.73
N ALA A 38 14.30 11.16 13.51
CA ALA A 38 14.04 11.93 12.32
C ALA A 38 12.60 12.45 12.37
N THR A 39 12.41 13.75 12.20
CA THR A 39 11.06 14.32 12.20
C THR A 39 10.32 13.79 10.98
N PRO A 40 9.16 13.13 11.17
CA PRO A 40 8.40 12.61 10.05
C PRO A 40 8.02 13.74 9.11
N THR A 41 8.27 13.55 7.81
CA THR A 41 7.97 14.54 6.77
C THR A 41 6.64 14.18 6.12
N THR A 42 5.66 15.07 6.21
CA THR A 42 4.37 14.90 5.53
C THR A 42 4.41 15.46 4.12
N CYS A 43 3.94 14.68 3.16
CA CYS A 43 3.94 15.03 1.74
C CYS A 43 2.60 15.60 1.26
N PRO A 44 2.59 16.30 0.11
CA PRO A 44 1.35 16.65 -0.57
C PRO A 44 0.48 15.41 -0.82
N GLY A 45 -0.84 15.62 -0.87
CA GLY A 45 -1.80 14.52 -0.99
C GLY A 45 -1.57 13.65 -2.23
N PHE A 46 -1.56 12.33 -2.03
CA PHE A 46 -1.55 11.31 -3.08
C PHE A 46 -2.99 10.89 -3.40
N LYS A 47 -3.33 10.69 -4.67
CA LYS A 47 -4.69 10.27 -5.06
C LYS A 47 -4.71 8.83 -5.57
N VAL A 48 -5.35 7.96 -4.79
CA VAL A 48 -5.69 6.61 -5.23
C VAL A 48 -6.98 6.70 -6.05
N LEU A 49 -6.91 6.30 -7.32
CA LEU A 49 -8.02 6.48 -8.27
C LEU A 49 -9.10 5.40 -8.16
N HIS A 50 -8.75 4.22 -7.67
CA HIS A 50 -9.63 3.06 -7.58
C HIS A 50 -9.45 2.35 -6.24
N ASN A 51 -10.47 1.63 -5.77
CA ASN A 51 -10.29 0.77 -4.60
C ASN A 51 -9.24 -0.30 -4.93
N ASP A 52 -8.14 -0.29 -4.19
CA ASP A 52 -7.00 -1.16 -4.39
C ASP A 52 -6.67 -2.00 -3.15
N ARG A 53 -5.76 -2.97 -3.32
CA ARG A 53 -5.22 -3.80 -2.26
C ARG A 53 -3.76 -4.15 -2.50
N ILE A 54 -3.03 -4.31 -1.40
CA ILE A 54 -1.66 -4.84 -1.39
C ILE A 54 -1.63 -5.96 -0.34
N GLY A 55 -1.77 -7.20 -0.79
CA GLY A 55 -2.02 -8.34 0.11
C GLY A 55 -3.30 -8.11 0.93
N ALA A 56 -3.16 -8.10 2.26
CA ALA A 56 -4.28 -7.84 3.18
C ALA A 56 -4.65 -6.35 3.31
N ALA A 57 -3.73 -5.43 2.98
CA ALA A 57 -3.95 -3.98 3.10
C ALA A 57 -4.97 -3.49 2.05
N VAL A 58 -5.88 -2.60 2.47
CA VAL A 58 -6.97 -2.10 1.63
C VAL A 58 -6.84 -0.60 1.44
N PHE A 59 -6.88 -0.14 0.19
CA PHE A 59 -6.74 1.27 -0.18
C PHE A 59 -7.97 1.74 -0.95
N PRO A 60 -9.03 2.24 -0.28
CA PRO A 60 -10.15 2.86 -0.98
C PRO A 60 -9.72 3.98 -1.93
N ALA A 61 -10.48 4.20 -3.00
CA ALA A 61 -10.30 5.38 -3.84
C ALA A 61 -10.45 6.64 -2.99
N GLY A 62 -9.56 7.62 -3.18
CA GLY A 62 -9.49 8.77 -2.29
C GLY A 62 -8.15 9.48 -2.28
N SER A 63 -8.11 10.58 -1.53
CA SER A 63 -6.90 11.31 -1.20
C SER A 63 -6.26 10.71 0.04
N TYR A 64 -4.95 10.55 -0.02
CA TYR A 64 -4.10 9.99 1.02
C TYR A 64 -3.05 11.01 1.42
N THR A 65 -2.77 11.10 2.70
CA THR A 65 -1.53 11.69 3.18
C THR A 65 -0.44 10.64 3.16
N VAL A 66 0.74 11.02 2.69
CA VAL A 66 1.95 10.19 2.77
C VAL A 66 2.88 10.81 3.82
N THR A 67 3.27 10.04 4.82
CA THR A 67 4.19 10.48 5.88
C THR A 67 5.46 9.66 5.80
N ILE A 68 6.59 10.32 5.60
CA ILE A 68 7.91 9.70 5.46
C ILE A 68 8.58 9.66 6.82
N GLN A 69 9.01 8.47 7.25
CA GLN A 69 9.82 8.28 8.46
C GLN A 69 11.30 8.06 8.13
N ASP A 70 11.62 7.75 6.88
CA ASP A 70 12.97 7.48 6.41
C ASP A 70 13.60 8.70 5.73
N THR A 71 14.72 9.17 6.28
CA THR A 71 15.45 10.35 5.75
C THR A 71 16.05 10.14 4.36
N SER A 72 16.13 8.90 3.87
CA SER A 72 16.59 8.59 2.50
C SER A 72 15.50 8.77 1.44
N LEU A 73 14.24 8.96 1.86
CA LEU A 73 13.12 9.15 0.96
C LEU A 73 12.69 10.61 0.92
N ASN A 74 12.09 11.00 -0.19
CA ASN A 74 11.39 12.27 -0.34
C ASN A 74 9.98 12.04 -0.90
N CYS A 75 9.17 13.09 -0.94
CA CYS A 75 7.78 12.99 -1.35
C CYS A 75 7.58 12.43 -2.75
N LYS A 76 8.49 12.74 -3.68
CA LYS A 76 8.44 12.20 -5.03
C LYS A 76 8.72 10.70 -5.02
N SER A 77 9.82 10.25 -4.41
CA SER A 77 10.19 8.84 -4.38
C SER A 77 9.16 7.98 -3.63
N SER A 78 8.59 8.49 -2.53
CA SER A 78 7.57 7.76 -1.78
C SER A 78 6.25 7.65 -2.53
N ALA A 79 5.85 8.69 -3.27
CA ALA A 79 4.67 8.64 -4.13
C ALA A 79 4.85 7.66 -5.30
N GLU A 80 6.04 7.64 -5.93
CA GLU A 80 6.36 6.68 -7.00
C GLU A 80 6.37 5.24 -6.49
N LEU A 81 6.95 5.00 -5.29
CA LEU A 81 6.92 3.69 -4.64
C LEU A 81 5.48 3.27 -4.31
N PHE A 82 4.68 4.16 -3.71
CA PHE A 82 3.30 3.82 -3.37
C PHE A 82 2.46 3.49 -4.62
N ALA A 83 2.59 4.29 -5.68
CA ALA A 83 1.94 4.01 -6.96
C ALA A 83 2.32 2.63 -7.51
N ARG A 84 3.62 2.29 -7.49
CA ARG A 84 4.10 0.97 -7.90
C ARG A 84 3.56 -0.14 -7.02
N PHE A 85 3.54 0.02 -5.70
CA PHE A 85 3.06 -1.01 -4.79
C PHE A 85 1.57 -1.30 -4.95
N LEU A 86 0.76 -0.31 -5.34
CA LEU A 86 -0.64 -0.52 -5.69
C LEU A 86 -0.81 -1.45 -6.91
N GLU A 87 0.23 -1.62 -7.74
CA GLU A 87 0.25 -2.60 -8.83
C GLU A 87 0.53 -4.04 -8.34
N ASP A 88 1.14 -4.19 -7.16
CA ASP A 88 1.57 -5.45 -6.53
C ASP A 88 0.49 -6.00 -5.57
N TRP A 89 -0.65 -6.37 -6.14
CA TRP A 89 -1.87 -6.76 -5.40
C TRP A 89 -1.72 -7.96 -4.45
N ASP A 90 -0.77 -8.86 -4.72
CA ASP A 90 -0.55 -10.08 -3.94
C ASP A 90 0.19 -9.84 -2.62
N GLY A 91 0.70 -8.61 -2.41
CA GLY A 91 1.45 -8.23 -1.23
C GLY A 91 2.94 -8.59 -1.29
N ASN A 92 3.41 -9.17 -2.39
CA ASN A 92 4.82 -9.51 -2.59
C ASN A 92 5.58 -8.31 -3.16
N LEU A 93 5.80 -7.31 -2.32
CA LEU A 93 6.50 -6.09 -2.73
C LEU A 93 7.96 -6.37 -3.14
N PRO A 94 8.52 -5.59 -4.09
CA PRO A 94 9.93 -5.66 -4.43
C PRO A 94 10.79 -5.51 -3.18
N LYS A 95 11.72 -6.45 -2.96
CA LYS A 95 12.69 -6.35 -1.86
C LYS A 95 13.39 -4.98 -1.92
N PRO A 96 13.63 -4.32 -0.78
CA PRO A 96 13.48 -4.82 0.59
C PRO A 96 12.11 -4.53 1.24
N TRP A 97 11.08 -4.18 0.47
CA TRP A 97 9.84 -3.62 1.01
C TRP A 97 8.88 -4.67 1.57
N THR A 98 8.12 -4.25 2.57
CA THR A 98 7.00 -5.03 3.14
C THR A 98 5.90 -4.07 3.55
N VAL A 99 4.65 -4.45 3.27
CA VAL A 99 3.46 -3.70 3.71
C VAL A 99 3.01 -4.20 5.08
N VAL A 100 2.68 -3.26 5.96
CA VAL A 100 2.06 -3.50 7.26
C VAL A 100 0.67 -2.91 7.22
N ASN A 101 -0.34 -3.78 7.30
CA ASN A 101 -1.75 -3.38 7.31
C ASN A 101 -2.11 -2.83 8.70
N GLU A 102 -2.56 -1.57 8.74
CA GLU A 102 -2.96 -0.88 9.96
C GLU A 102 -4.47 -0.56 9.98
N GLY A 103 -5.21 -1.02 8.97
CA GLY A 103 -6.63 -0.77 8.81
C GLY A 103 -7.02 -0.38 7.39
N THR A 104 -8.32 -0.21 7.17
CA THR A 104 -8.81 0.24 5.85
C THR A 104 -8.35 1.66 5.58
N GLY A 105 -7.64 1.86 4.46
CA GLY A 105 -7.09 3.14 4.08
C GLY A 105 -5.87 3.58 4.89
N LYS A 106 -5.26 2.68 5.67
CA LYS A 106 -4.08 3.00 6.48
C LYS A 106 -3.06 1.87 6.45
N SER A 107 -1.82 2.18 6.11
CA SER A 107 -0.73 1.18 6.08
C SER A 107 0.63 1.83 6.19
N SER A 108 1.59 1.06 6.69
CA SER A 108 3.01 1.42 6.71
C SER A 108 3.81 0.53 5.77
N PHE A 109 4.81 1.10 5.13
CA PHE A 109 5.77 0.41 4.27
C PHE A 109 7.13 0.44 4.95
N VAL A 110 7.63 -0.75 5.28
CA VAL A 110 8.91 -0.93 5.98
C VAL A 110 9.93 -1.58 5.07
N ARG A 111 11.22 -1.37 5.35
CA ARG A 111 12.32 -2.00 4.63
C ARG A 111 13.02 -3.01 5.52
N ALA A 112 13.24 -4.21 5.01
CA ALA A 112 14.13 -5.18 5.63
C ALA A 112 15.60 -4.73 5.47
N ILE A 113 16.34 -4.76 6.57
CA ILE A 113 17.79 -4.52 6.62
C ILE A 113 18.47 -5.67 7.38
N THR A 114 19.80 -5.72 7.32
CA THR A 114 20.57 -6.64 8.16
C THR A 114 20.29 -6.33 9.63
N GLY A 115 19.73 -7.30 10.36
CA GLY A 115 19.44 -7.16 11.79
C GLY A 115 18.08 -6.57 12.15
N GLY A 116 17.17 -6.33 11.19
CA GLY A 116 15.79 -5.93 11.52
C GLY A 116 15.02 -5.27 10.37
N THR A 117 14.01 -4.47 10.74
CA THR A 117 13.25 -3.63 9.81
C THR A 117 13.35 -2.18 10.22
N ILE A 118 13.38 -1.28 9.23
CA ILE A 118 13.32 0.16 9.45
C ILE A 118 12.05 0.75 8.82
N PRO A 119 11.44 1.76 9.44
CA PRO A 119 10.33 2.50 8.84
C PRO A 119 10.75 3.12 7.50
N GLY A 120 9.87 3.07 6.50
CA GLY A 120 10.02 3.76 5.23
C GLY A 120 9.11 4.98 5.16
N PHE A 121 7.85 4.72 4.80
CA PHE A 121 6.77 5.71 4.79
C PHE A 121 5.45 5.06 5.19
N SER A 122 4.48 5.85 5.64
CA SER A 122 3.10 5.42 5.87
C SER A 122 2.12 6.23 5.04
N VAL A 123 0.95 5.65 4.82
CA VAL A 123 -0.15 6.29 4.09
C VAL A 123 -1.43 6.21 4.90
N GLU A 124 -2.21 7.28 4.87
CA GLU A 124 -3.50 7.35 5.56
C GLU A 124 -4.51 8.10 4.69
N LEU A 125 -5.68 7.48 4.49
CA LEU A 125 -6.78 8.04 3.74
C LEU A 125 -7.30 9.28 4.46
N THR A 126 -7.18 10.43 3.83
CA THR A 126 -7.69 11.70 4.37
C THR A 126 -9.07 12.03 3.84
N GLN A 127 -9.36 11.69 2.59
CA GLN A 127 -10.68 11.85 2.01
C GLN A 127 -11.02 10.66 1.11
N LYS A 128 -12.01 9.88 1.50
CA LYS A 128 -12.59 8.86 0.62
C LYS A 128 -13.21 9.58 -0.58
N SER A 129 -12.89 9.13 -1.79
CA SER A 129 -13.62 9.57 -2.98
C SER A 129 -15.07 9.13 -2.82
N SER A 130 -16.01 10.08 -2.91
CA SER A 130 -17.46 9.85 -2.81
C SER A 130 -18.07 9.11 -4.01
N GLY A 131 -17.24 8.45 -4.82
CA GLY A 131 -17.68 7.55 -5.87
C GLY A 131 -18.09 6.21 -5.28
N GLU A 132 -19.14 6.21 -4.46
CA GLU A 132 -19.85 4.99 -4.06
C GLU A 132 -20.27 4.29 -5.37
N GLY A 133 -19.64 3.15 -5.68
CA GLY A 133 -20.01 2.34 -6.83
C GLY A 133 -21.48 1.96 -6.73
N GLY A 134 -22.32 2.58 -7.57
CA GLY A 134 -23.74 2.27 -7.64
C GLY A 134 -23.98 0.87 -8.19
N THR A 135 -24.95 0.15 -7.62
CA THR A 135 -25.45 -1.07 -8.26
C THR A 135 -26.56 -0.67 -9.22
N ASN A 136 -26.41 -1.01 -10.49
CA ASN A 136 -27.47 -0.87 -11.48
C ASN A 136 -28.05 -2.29 -11.75
N PRO A 137 -29.36 -2.52 -11.61
CA PRO A 137 -29.96 -3.84 -11.81
C PRO A 137 -29.67 -4.46 -13.18
N ASP A 138 -29.57 -3.63 -14.22
CA ASP A 138 -29.36 -4.07 -15.61
C ASP A 138 -27.87 -4.21 -15.97
N LEU A 139 -27.02 -3.36 -15.39
CA LEU A 139 -25.60 -3.26 -15.76
C LEU A 139 -24.67 -3.96 -14.75
N GLY A 140 -25.14 -4.20 -13.54
CA GLY A 140 -24.37 -4.75 -12.43
C GLY A 140 -23.68 -3.68 -11.58
N LYS A 141 -22.56 -4.04 -10.97
CA LYS A 141 -21.83 -3.18 -10.01
C LYS A 141 -20.98 -2.15 -10.75
N LEU A 142 -21.21 -0.87 -10.52
CA LEU A 142 -20.35 0.21 -10.99
C LEU A 142 -19.03 0.19 -10.23
N CYS A 143 -17.94 0.31 -10.96
CA CYS A 143 -16.63 0.53 -10.41
C CYS A 143 -16.47 1.97 -9.91
N PRO A 144 -15.81 2.17 -8.77
CA PRO A 144 -15.62 3.51 -8.21
C PRO A 144 -14.78 4.37 -9.16
N GLY A 145 -15.24 5.61 -9.37
CA GLY A 145 -14.59 6.59 -10.23
C GLY A 145 -14.89 6.42 -11.73
N THR A 146 -14.17 7.17 -12.55
CA THR A 146 -14.23 7.10 -14.02
C THR A 146 -12.88 6.68 -14.57
N PHE A 147 -12.89 5.84 -15.61
CA PHE A 147 -11.71 5.52 -16.42
C PHE A 147 -11.50 6.61 -17.48
N THR A 148 -10.27 7.12 -17.65
CA THR A 148 -9.99 8.14 -18.66
C THR A 148 -9.28 7.53 -19.86
N VAL A 149 -9.88 7.68 -21.03
CA VAL A 149 -9.26 7.36 -22.32
C VAL A 149 -8.52 8.59 -22.82
N ASN A 150 -7.20 8.48 -23.02
CA ASN A 150 -6.34 9.62 -23.35
C ASN A 150 -6.34 9.99 -24.85
N SER A 151 -6.68 9.04 -25.71
CA SER A 151 -6.72 9.21 -27.16
C SER A 151 -7.90 8.46 -27.76
N THR A 152 -8.51 9.01 -28.81
CA THR A 152 -9.58 8.30 -29.51
C THR A 152 -9.03 7.04 -30.17
N THR A 153 -9.57 5.89 -29.78
CA THR A 153 -9.12 4.57 -30.26
C THR A 153 -10.32 3.70 -30.63
N VAL A 154 -10.12 2.77 -31.56
CA VAL A 154 -11.13 1.77 -31.95
C VAL A 154 -10.75 0.43 -31.34
N VAL A 155 -11.71 -0.31 -30.80
CA VAL A 155 -11.55 -1.69 -30.31
C VAL A 155 -12.70 -2.52 -30.88
N GLY A 156 -12.36 -3.46 -31.78
CA GLY A 156 -13.37 -4.16 -32.58
C GLY A 156 -14.21 -3.16 -33.39
N PRO A 157 -15.55 -3.25 -33.36
CA PRO A 157 -16.43 -2.30 -34.03
C PRO A 157 -16.68 -1.01 -33.22
N LEU A 158 -16.18 -0.89 -31.99
CA LEU A 158 -16.51 0.24 -31.11
C LEU A 158 -15.41 1.30 -31.10
N ARG A 159 -15.83 2.57 -31.15
CA ARG A 159 -14.96 3.73 -31.02
C ARG A 159 -15.05 4.28 -29.60
N PHE A 160 -13.91 4.34 -28.91
CA PHE A 160 -13.76 4.99 -27.61
C PHE A 160 -13.06 6.33 -27.83
N THR A 161 -13.81 7.42 -27.75
CA THR A 161 -13.26 8.78 -27.85
C THR A 161 -12.42 9.13 -26.64
N LYS A 162 -11.53 10.12 -26.78
CA LYS A 162 -10.87 10.73 -25.63
C LYS A 162 -11.92 11.25 -24.65
N GLY A 163 -11.83 10.87 -23.38
CA GLY A 163 -12.78 11.28 -22.35
C GLY A 163 -12.92 10.29 -21.20
N SER A 164 -13.86 10.58 -20.31
CA SER A 164 -14.16 9.74 -19.15
C SER A 164 -15.19 8.65 -19.49
N PHE A 165 -15.02 7.47 -18.92
CA PHE A 165 -15.86 6.29 -19.06
C PHE A 165 -16.15 5.66 -17.70
N LEU A 166 -17.27 4.98 -17.59
CA LEU A 166 -17.66 4.19 -16.44
C LEU A 166 -17.38 2.71 -16.72
N ILE A 167 -16.96 1.96 -15.69
CA ILE A 167 -16.75 0.52 -15.79
C ILE A 167 -17.79 -0.18 -14.94
N TYR A 168 -18.58 -1.07 -15.53
CA TYR A 168 -19.54 -1.91 -14.84
C TYR A 168 -19.08 -3.37 -14.83
N LEU A 169 -19.34 -4.06 -13.72
CA LEU A 169 -19.17 -5.49 -13.56
C LEU A 169 -20.56 -6.14 -13.62
N PRO A 170 -20.91 -6.83 -14.72
CA PRO A 170 -22.19 -7.53 -14.84
C PRO A 170 -22.43 -8.49 -13.67
N ALA A 171 -23.70 -8.69 -13.33
CA ALA A 171 -24.08 -9.59 -12.24
C ALA A 171 -23.49 -11.00 -12.44
N GLY A 172 -22.84 -11.52 -11.39
CA GLY A 172 -22.17 -12.82 -11.42
C GLY A 172 -20.76 -12.81 -12.02
N SER A 173 -20.24 -11.64 -12.44
CA SER A 173 -18.82 -11.56 -12.82
C SER A 173 -17.91 -11.63 -11.59
N GLY A 174 -16.87 -12.46 -11.70
CA GLY A 174 -15.75 -12.52 -10.77
C GLY A 174 -14.60 -11.59 -11.13
N ILE A 175 -14.75 -10.72 -12.14
CA ILE A 175 -13.74 -9.71 -12.48
C ILE A 175 -13.80 -8.59 -11.46
N THR A 176 -12.64 -8.13 -10.97
CA THR A 176 -12.53 -6.96 -10.10
C THR A 176 -12.44 -5.67 -10.92
N CYS A 177 -12.78 -4.53 -10.32
CA CYS A 177 -12.70 -3.22 -10.99
C CYS A 177 -11.28 -2.88 -11.47
N ASN A 178 -10.26 -3.22 -10.70
CA ASN A 178 -8.86 -3.07 -11.11
C ASN A 178 -8.59 -3.95 -12.34
N ARG A 179 -8.96 -5.24 -12.29
CA ARG A 179 -8.76 -6.16 -13.40
C ARG A 179 -9.47 -5.70 -14.68
N ALA A 180 -10.69 -5.19 -14.56
CA ALA A 180 -11.41 -4.59 -15.68
C ALA A 180 -10.68 -3.37 -16.26
N SER A 181 -10.18 -2.47 -15.42
CA SER A 181 -9.43 -1.28 -15.84
C SER A 181 -8.14 -1.65 -16.58
N VAL A 182 -7.35 -2.58 -16.03
CA VAL A 182 -6.12 -3.06 -16.66
C VAL A 182 -6.40 -3.75 -18.00
N LEU A 183 -7.43 -4.59 -18.06
CA LEU A 183 -7.85 -5.23 -19.31
C LEU A 183 -8.27 -4.19 -20.34
N PHE A 184 -9.04 -3.18 -19.93
CA PHE A 184 -9.48 -2.13 -20.83
C PHE A 184 -8.30 -1.31 -21.38
N THR A 185 -7.34 -0.90 -20.55
CA THR A 185 -6.09 -0.28 -21.01
C THR A 185 -5.38 -1.14 -22.06
N ARG A 186 -5.27 -2.45 -21.79
CA ARG A 186 -4.65 -3.39 -22.74
C ARG A 186 -5.44 -3.47 -24.06
N PHE A 187 -6.76 -3.45 -24.02
CA PHE A 187 -7.60 -3.52 -25.21
C PHE A 187 -7.50 -2.25 -26.05
N LEU A 188 -7.46 -1.08 -25.42
CA LEU A 188 -7.18 0.19 -26.09
C LEU A 188 -5.79 0.18 -26.75
N GLY A 189 -4.78 -0.41 -26.10
CA GLY A 189 -3.42 -0.53 -26.65
C GLY A 189 -3.25 -1.61 -27.73
N ALA A 190 -4.23 -2.49 -27.95
CA ALA A 190 -4.10 -3.65 -28.85
C ALA A 190 -4.35 -3.32 -30.34
N GLY A 191 -4.48 -2.05 -30.71
CA GLY A 191 -4.57 -1.63 -32.11
C GLY A 191 -5.83 -2.12 -32.82
N GLY A 192 -6.97 -2.19 -32.13
CA GLY A 192 -8.26 -2.55 -32.72
C GLY A 192 -8.65 -4.01 -32.63
N THR A 193 -7.72 -4.93 -32.38
CA THR A 193 -8.04 -6.36 -32.22
C THR A 193 -8.00 -6.77 -30.77
N LEU A 194 -9.04 -7.46 -30.29
CA LEU A 194 -9.04 -7.95 -28.91
C LEU A 194 -8.05 -9.11 -28.71
N PRO A 195 -7.24 -9.08 -27.64
CA PRO A 195 -6.42 -10.22 -27.27
C PRO A 195 -7.28 -11.47 -27.03
N ARG A 196 -6.92 -12.59 -27.65
CA ARG A 196 -7.58 -13.88 -27.36
C ARG A 196 -7.51 -14.21 -25.85
N PRO A 197 -8.55 -14.82 -25.25
CA PRO A 197 -9.80 -15.29 -25.85
C PRO A 197 -10.95 -14.25 -25.79
N TRP A 198 -10.66 -12.97 -25.56
CA TRP A 198 -11.68 -11.96 -25.30
C TRP A 198 -12.52 -11.66 -26.54
N LYS A 199 -13.83 -11.47 -26.31
CA LYS A 199 -14.78 -10.98 -27.30
C LYS A 199 -15.46 -9.71 -26.80
N LEU A 200 -15.97 -8.93 -27.73
CA LEU A 200 -16.74 -7.72 -27.49
C LEU A 200 -18.18 -7.93 -27.94
N LEU A 201 -19.12 -7.67 -27.04
CA LEU A 201 -20.52 -7.47 -27.40
C LEU A 201 -20.70 -6.00 -27.77
N ASN A 202 -20.85 -5.72 -29.06
CA ASN A 202 -20.85 -4.34 -29.59
C ASN A 202 -22.02 -3.50 -29.06
N GLN A 203 -23.21 -4.08 -28.91
CA GLN A 203 -24.43 -3.40 -28.48
C GLN A 203 -24.30 -2.74 -27.10
N THR A 204 -23.47 -3.32 -26.23
CA THR A 204 -23.38 -2.94 -24.82
C THR A 204 -21.96 -2.60 -24.39
N ALA A 205 -20.98 -2.62 -25.30
CA ALA A 205 -19.57 -2.50 -24.97
C ALA A 205 -19.12 -3.46 -23.83
N THR A 206 -19.66 -4.68 -23.84
CA THR A 206 -19.32 -5.71 -22.85
C THR A 206 -18.18 -6.57 -23.38
N PHE A 207 -17.05 -6.56 -22.68
CA PHE A 207 -15.93 -7.44 -22.93
C PHE A 207 -16.09 -8.70 -22.10
N TYR A 208 -15.96 -9.87 -22.73
CA TYR A 208 -16.14 -11.14 -22.04
C TYR A 208 -15.27 -12.27 -22.60
N LYS A 209 -15.07 -13.31 -21.80
CA LYS A 209 -14.48 -14.58 -22.26
C LYS A 209 -15.57 -15.57 -22.67
N PRO A 210 -15.55 -16.15 -23.89
CA PRO A 210 -16.57 -17.08 -24.37
C PRO A 210 -16.75 -18.34 -23.53
N GLU A 211 -15.67 -18.83 -22.93
CA GLU A 211 -15.69 -20.02 -22.05
C GLU A 211 -16.52 -19.78 -20.78
N ASN A 212 -16.58 -18.55 -20.30
CA ASN A 212 -17.24 -18.17 -19.04
C ASN A 212 -17.82 -16.74 -19.14
N PRO A 213 -18.83 -16.53 -20.00
CA PRO A 213 -19.25 -15.18 -20.41
C PRO A 213 -19.89 -14.37 -19.28
N LYS A 214 -20.46 -15.03 -18.26
CA LYS A 214 -21.02 -14.35 -17.08
C LYS A 214 -19.98 -14.10 -15.98
N ARG A 215 -19.05 -15.04 -15.77
CA ARG A 215 -18.02 -14.92 -14.72
C ARG A 215 -16.88 -14.01 -15.13
N SER A 216 -16.54 -13.97 -16.41
CA SER A 216 -15.44 -13.16 -16.94
C SER A 216 -15.97 -12.10 -17.89
N ALA A 217 -16.62 -11.05 -17.35
CA ALA A 217 -17.10 -9.93 -18.14
C ALA A 217 -16.97 -8.59 -17.43
N PHE A 218 -16.75 -7.53 -18.19
CA PHE A 218 -16.89 -6.15 -17.73
C PHE A 218 -17.41 -5.29 -18.88
N ARG A 219 -18.08 -4.20 -18.56
CA ARG A 219 -18.76 -3.32 -19.50
C ARG A 219 -18.23 -1.90 -19.37
N ILE A 220 -18.08 -1.22 -20.49
CA ILE A 220 -17.66 0.18 -20.55
C ILE A 220 -18.85 1.04 -20.95
N GLU A 221 -19.11 2.10 -20.21
CA GLU A 221 -20.20 3.05 -20.49
C GLU A 221 -19.66 4.47 -20.60
N SER A 222 -20.34 5.30 -21.40
CA SER A 222 -20.09 6.75 -21.35
C SER A 222 -20.87 7.35 -20.18
N PRO A 223 -20.31 8.30 -19.40
CA PRO A 223 -21.01 8.97 -18.30
C PRO A 223 -22.30 9.66 -18.76
N ASN A 224 -22.36 10.06 -20.03
CA ASN A 224 -23.50 10.75 -20.63
C ASN A 224 -24.46 9.81 -21.37
N GLY A 225 -24.27 8.48 -21.29
CA GLY A 225 -25.07 7.48 -22.04
C GLY A 225 -24.93 7.57 -23.57
N ALA A 226 -24.14 8.50 -24.09
CA ALA A 226 -24.04 8.84 -25.50
C ALA A 226 -22.75 8.25 -26.11
N GLY A 227 -22.75 6.92 -26.27
CA GLY A 227 -21.77 6.20 -27.11
C GLY A 227 -22.44 5.37 -28.20
N ARG A 228 -23.75 5.52 -28.41
CA ARG A 228 -24.52 4.83 -29.46
C ARG A 228 -24.48 5.63 -30.78
N ARG A 229 -23.31 5.79 -31.40
CA ARG A 229 -23.20 6.08 -32.85
C ARG A 229 -21.92 5.49 -33.41
#